data_AF-A0AB34GES2-F1
#
_entry.id   AF-A0AB34GES2-F1
#
_cell.length_a   1.000
_cell.length_b   1.000
_cell.length_c   1.000
_cell.angle_alpha   90.00
_cell.angle_beta   90.00
_cell.angle_gamma   90.00
#
_symmetry.space_group_name_H-M   'P 1'
#
loop_
_entity.id
_entity.type
_entity.pdbx_description
1 polymer ?
#
loop_
_entity_poly.entity_id
_entity_poly.type
_entity_poly.pdbx_seq_one_letter_code
_entity_poly.pdbx_strand_id
1 'polypeptide(L)'
;MQDYDEVTAFLGEWGPFQRLIFFLLSASIIPNGFNGMSVVFLAGTPEHRCRVPDTANLSSVWRNHSLPLQLQDGREVPHSCRRYRLATIVNFSALGLEPGRDVDLEQLEQEGCLDGWEFNQDIYLSTIVTEVGM
;
A
#
# COMPACT_ATOMS: atom_id res chain seq x y z
N MET A 1 -6.93 52.61 -23.18
CA MET A 1 -6.33 51.61 -22.28
C MET A 1 -5.73 52.41 -21.14
N GLN A 2 -6.33 52.34 -19.95
CA GLN A 2 -5.79 53.04 -18.78
C GLN A 2 -4.56 52.27 -18.30
N ASP A 3 -3.48 52.99 -18.01
CA ASP A 3 -2.20 52.40 -17.64
C ASP A 3 -2.31 51.77 -16.25
N TYR A 4 -1.93 50.50 -16.14
CA TYR A 4 -2.17 49.70 -14.92
C TYR A 4 -1.42 50.31 -13.74
N ASP A 5 -0.23 50.85 -13.98
CA ASP A 5 0.58 51.55 -12.98
C ASP A 5 -0.11 52.80 -12.42
N GLU A 6 -0.84 53.55 -13.23
CA GLU A 6 -1.54 54.77 -12.82
C GLU A 6 -2.74 54.46 -11.92
N VAL A 7 -3.45 53.35 -12.19
CA VAL A 7 -4.57 52.88 -11.37
C VAL A 7 -4.09 52.28 -10.05
N THR A 8 -2.89 51.69 -10.01
CA THR A 8 -2.32 51.10 -8.79
C THR A 8 -1.41 52.04 -8.00
N ALA A 9 -1.15 53.26 -8.49
CA ALA A 9 -0.26 54.23 -7.84
C ALA A 9 -0.67 54.54 -6.38
N PHE A 10 -1.96 54.44 -6.04
CA PHE A 10 -2.45 54.65 -4.67
C PHE A 10 -2.02 53.55 -3.68
N LEU A 11 -1.68 52.35 -4.16
CA LEU A 11 -1.27 51.21 -3.32
C LEU A 11 0.16 51.38 -2.78
N GLY A 12 0.92 52.33 -3.33
CA GLY A 12 2.31 52.61 -2.96
C GLY A 12 3.29 51.54 -3.45
N GLU A 13 4.58 51.87 -3.42
CA GLU A 13 5.64 50.92 -3.77
C GLU A 13 5.76 49.78 -2.76
N TRP A 14 6.45 48.70 -3.16
CA TRP A 14 6.71 47.54 -2.31
C TRP A 14 7.60 47.89 -1.10
N GLY A 15 6.95 48.42 -0.05
CA GLY A 15 7.58 48.96 1.13
C GLY A 15 8.05 47.90 2.13
N PRO A 16 8.83 48.29 3.15
CA PRO A 16 9.42 47.37 4.11
C PRO A 16 8.36 46.58 4.89
N PHE A 17 7.20 47.19 5.19
CA PHE A 17 6.11 46.52 5.88
C PHE A 17 5.43 45.44 5.02
N GLN A 18 5.17 45.72 3.74
CA GLN A 18 4.62 44.73 2.81
C GLN A 18 5.59 43.56 2.59
N ARG A 19 6.89 43.83 2.46
CA ARG A 19 7.92 42.78 2.37
C ARG A 19 7.94 41.92 3.64
N LEU A 20 7.93 42.55 4.81
CA LEU A 20 7.91 41.84 6.10
C LEU A 20 6.69 40.91 6.20
N ILE A 21 5.49 41.42 5.93
CA ILE A 21 4.26 40.62 5.97
C ILE A 21 4.30 39.48 4.93
N PHE A 22 4.74 39.75 3.71
CA PHE A 22 4.88 38.74 2.66
C PHE A 22 5.81 37.60 3.06
N PHE A 23 6.99 37.91 3.60
CA PHE A 23 7.93 36.89 4.06
C PHE A 23 7.42 36.14 5.29
N LEU A 24 6.75 36.82 6.23
CA LEU A 24 6.13 36.16 7.39
C LEU A 24 5.01 35.20 6.98
N LEU A 25 4.15 35.61 6.04
CA LEU A 25 3.11 34.75 5.48
C LEU A 25 3.71 33.58 4.70
N SER A 26 4.76 33.82 3.91
CA SER A 26 5.45 32.75 3.19
C SER A 26 6.10 31.75 4.15
N ALA A 27 6.74 32.25 5.22
CA ALA A 27 7.37 31.42 6.25
C ALA A 27 6.37 30.57 7.03
N SER A 28 5.10 30.97 7.15
CA SER A 28 4.06 30.16 7.78
C SER A 28 3.39 29.17 6.82
N ILE A 29 3.16 29.58 5.57
CA ILE A 29 2.47 28.78 4.57
C ILE A 29 3.34 27.61 4.10
N ILE A 30 4.65 27.83 3.89
CA ILE A 30 5.56 26.80 3.37
C ILE A 30 5.58 25.57 4.31
N PRO A 31 5.91 25.67 5.61
CA PRO A 31 5.91 24.50 6.51
C PRO A 31 4.56 23.80 6.59
N ASN A 32 3.45 24.56 6.54
CA ASN A 32 2.11 23.98 6.54
C ASN A 32 1.85 23.13 5.28
N GLY A 33 2.29 23.59 4.10
CA GLY A 33 2.21 22.81 2.87
C GLY A 33 3.05 21.51 2.93
N PHE A 34 4.23 21.58 3.54
CA PHE A 34 5.10 20.40 3.71
C PHE A 34 4.52 19.33 4.62
N ASN A 35 3.68 19.68 5.61
CA ASN A 35 3.01 18.69 6.46
C ASN A 35 2.18 17.70 5.63
N GLY A 36 1.56 18.15 4.54
CA GLY A 36 0.81 17.27 3.64
C GLY A 36 1.65 16.15 3.02
N MET A 37 2.96 16.36 2.82
CA MET A 37 3.84 15.33 2.24
C MET A 37 4.07 14.14 3.17
N SER A 38 3.84 14.29 4.48
CA SER A 38 3.95 13.16 5.43
C SER A 38 3.01 12.01 5.09
N VAL A 39 1.85 12.30 4.47
CA VAL A 39 0.86 11.28 4.10
C VAL A 39 1.42 10.24 3.14
N VAL A 40 2.37 10.60 2.29
CA VAL A 40 2.98 9.68 1.30
C VAL A 40 3.76 8.57 2.02
N PHE A 41 4.33 8.87 3.18
CA PHE A 41 5.07 7.90 3.98
C PHE A 41 4.16 7.15 4.96
N LEU A 42 3.13 7.81 5.50
CA LEU A 42 2.23 7.22 6.50
C LEU A 42 1.12 6.37 5.88
N ALA A 43 0.68 6.68 4.66
CA ALA A 43 -0.43 5.99 3.99
C ALA A 43 0.03 5.12 2.82
N GLY A 44 1.33 4.81 2.72
CA GLY A 44 1.84 3.87 1.75
C GLY A 44 1.27 2.47 1.97
N THR A 45 0.88 1.80 0.89
CA THR A 45 0.48 0.38 0.88
C THR A 45 1.70 -0.46 0.53
N PRO A 46 2.39 -1.09 1.51
CA PRO A 46 3.48 -2.01 1.19
C PRO A 46 2.96 -3.24 0.45
N GLU A 47 3.88 -3.95 -0.19
CA GLU A 47 3.60 -5.29 -0.73
C GLU A 47 2.99 -6.16 0.37
N HIS A 48 1.93 -6.87 0.02
CA HIS A 48 1.20 -7.69 0.97
C HIS A 48 0.73 -8.97 0.31
N ARG A 49 0.46 -9.95 1.16
CA ARG A 49 -0.09 -11.25 0.79
C ARG A 49 -1.16 -11.66 1.77
N CYS A 50 -2.05 -12.57 1.37
CA CYS A 50 -3.01 -13.12 2.32
C CYS A 50 -2.28 -13.81 3.47
N ARG A 51 -2.73 -13.54 4.69
CA ARG A 51 -2.24 -14.26 5.87
C ARG A 51 -2.73 -15.70 5.83
N VAL A 52 -1.81 -16.64 6.03
CA VAL A 52 -2.12 -18.06 6.23
C VAL A 52 -2.02 -18.34 7.73
N PRO A 53 -3.12 -18.67 8.41
CA PRO A 53 -3.11 -18.87 9.85
C PRO A 53 -2.33 -20.14 10.22
N ASP A 54 -1.52 -20.07 11.29
CA ASP A 54 -0.75 -21.22 11.77
C ASP A 54 -1.61 -22.35 12.34
N THR A 55 -2.87 -22.05 12.65
CA THR A 55 -3.87 -23.05 13.05
C THR A 55 -4.24 -23.99 11.90
N ALA A 56 -4.03 -23.58 10.64
CA ALA A 56 -4.16 -24.47 9.50
C ALA A 56 -2.92 -25.37 9.48
N ASN A 57 -3.07 -26.62 9.92
CA ASN A 57 -2.04 -27.67 9.96
C ASN A 57 -1.59 -28.10 8.55
N LEU A 58 -1.08 -27.15 7.77
CA LEU A 58 -0.58 -27.33 6.41
C LEU A 58 0.85 -27.83 6.43
N SER A 59 1.18 -28.72 5.49
CA SER A 59 2.56 -29.08 5.21
C SER A 59 3.36 -27.85 4.75
N SER A 60 4.68 -27.89 4.94
CA SER A 60 5.58 -26.82 4.48
C SER A 60 5.45 -26.55 2.98
N VAL A 61 5.19 -27.59 2.19
CA VAL A 61 4.99 -27.52 0.74
C VAL A 61 3.70 -26.75 0.43
N TRP A 62 2.57 -27.12 1.05
CA TRP A 62 1.30 -26.41 0.86
C TRP A 62 1.35 -24.97 1.36
N ARG A 63 2.12 -24.68 2.42
CA ARG A 63 2.30 -23.32 2.91
C ARG A 63 2.96 -22.42 1.86
N ASN A 64 3.99 -22.92 1.17
CA ASN A 64 4.68 -22.18 0.11
C ASN A 64 3.85 -22.01 -1.17
N HIS A 65 2.94 -22.95 -1.46
CA HIS A 65 2.05 -22.92 -2.64
C HIS A 65 0.62 -22.48 -2.32
N SER A 66 0.39 -21.88 -1.14
CA SER A 66 -0.94 -21.47 -0.69
C SER A 66 -1.51 -20.26 -1.45
N LEU A 67 -0.63 -19.49 -2.08
CA LEU A 67 -0.96 -18.30 -2.84
C LEU A 67 -0.84 -18.60 -4.35
N PRO A 68 -1.87 -18.26 -5.16
CA PRO A 68 -1.75 -18.36 -6.61
C PRO A 68 -0.68 -17.40 -7.12
N LEU A 69 0.05 -17.81 -8.16
CA LEU A 69 1.02 -16.96 -8.83
C LEU A 69 0.32 -16.12 -9.91
N GLN A 70 0.73 -14.88 -10.04
CA GLN A 70 0.29 -13.95 -11.08
C GLN A 70 1.51 -13.46 -11.85
N LEU A 71 1.39 -13.42 -13.17
CA LEU A 71 2.42 -12.83 -14.02
C LEU A 71 2.33 -11.30 -13.93
N GLN A 72 3.33 -10.68 -13.32
CA GLN A 72 3.47 -9.23 -13.22
C GLN A 72 4.82 -8.82 -13.80
N ASP A 73 4.82 -7.96 -14.82
CA ASP A 73 6.03 -7.51 -15.52
C ASP A 73 6.98 -8.64 -15.97
N GLY A 74 6.41 -9.76 -16.44
CA GLY A 74 7.15 -10.92 -16.91
C GLY A 74 7.79 -11.77 -15.81
N ARG A 75 7.48 -11.51 -14.54
CA ARG A 75 7.86 -12.33 -13.38
C ARG A 75 6.63 -12.94 -12.74
N GLU A 76 6.74 -14.17 -12.28
CA GLU A 76 5.69 -14.81 -11.48
C GLU A 76 5.81 -14.35 -10.02
N VAL A 77 4.81 -13.61 -9.56
CA VAL A 77 4.73 -13.11 -8.18
C VAL A 77 3.49 -13.65 -7.48
N PRO A 78 3.51 -13.90 -6.17
CA PRO A 78 2.31 -14.31 -5.44
C PRO A 78 1.22 -13.25 -5.53
N HIS A 79 -0.02 -13.67 -5.74
CA HIS A 79 -1.17 -12.78 -5.79
C HIS A 79 -1.41 -12.14 -4.41
N SER A 80 -1.52 -10.81 -4.36
CA SER A 80 -1.60 -10.07 -3.08
C SER A 80 -2.95 -10.21 -2.36
N CYS A 81 -4.07 -10.24 -3.11
CA CYS A 81 -5.41 -10.15 -2.52
C CYS A 81 -6.22 -11.46 -2.53
N ARG A 82 -5.64 -12.56 -2.98
CA ARG A 82 -6.33 -13.84 -3.15
C ARG A 82 -5.42 -14.98 -2.73
N ARG A 83 -6.04 -16.03 -2.22
CA ARG A 83 -5.39 -17.30 -1.88
C ARG A 83 -6.24 -18.46 -2.36
N TYR A 84 -5.68 -19.66 -2.44
CA TYR A 84 -6.50 -20.85 -2.61
C TYR A 84 -7.39 -21.06 -1.39
N ARG A 85 -8.59 -21.63 -1.59
CA ARG A 85 -9.54 -21.88 -0.51
C ARG A 85 -8.87 -22.72 0.59
N LEU A 86 -8.75 -22.13 1.78
CA LEU A 86 -7.97 -22.71 2.88
C LEU A 86 -8.49 -24.11 3.27
N ALA A 87 -9.82 -24.28 3.32
CA ALA A 87 -10.45 -25.56 3.62
C ALA A 87 -10.06 -26.69 2.66
N THR A 88 -9.90 -26.36 1.37
CA THR A 88 -9.54 -27.32 0.32
C THR A 88 -8.08 -27.75 0.46
N ILE A 89 -7.17 -26.79 0.60
CA ILE A 89 -5.74 -27.08 0.70
C ILE A 89 -5.38 -27.81 2.02
N VAL A 90 -6.11 -27.54 3.12
CA VAL A 90 -5.94 -28.28 4.38
C VAL A 90 -6.34 -29.75 4.23
N ASN A 91 -7.41 -30.03 3.50
CA ASN A 91 -7.84 -31.41 3.22
C ASN A 91 -6.79 -32.15 2.39
N PHE A 92 -6.31 -31.56 1.29
CA PHE A 92 -5.26 -32.15 0.47
C PHE A 92 -3.95 -32.35 1.22
N SER A 93 -3.58 -31.39 2.07
CA SER A 93 -2.42 -31.54 2.96
C SER A 93 -2.60 -32.69 3.96
N ALA A 94 -3.80 -32.89 4.50
CA ALA A 94 -4.09 -34.00 5.42
C ALA A 94 -4.08 -35.37 4.71
N LEU A 95 -4.44 -35.40 3.43
CA LEU A 95 -4.32 -36.57 2.55
C LEU A 95 -2.88 -36.84 2.09
N GLY A 96 -1.93 -35.94 2.39
CA GLY A 96 -0.53 -36.07 2.00
C GLY A 96 -0.27 -35.85 0.51
N LEU A 97 -1.20 -35.21 -0.20
CA LEU A 97 -1.05 -34.91 -1.63
C LEU A 97 -0.14 -33.69 -1.83
N GLU A 98 0.74 -33.73 -2.82
CA GLU A 98 1.67 -32.65 -3.12
C GLU A 98 1.12 -31.69 -4.21
N PRO A 99 1.23 -30.36 -4.03
CA PRO A 99 0.80 -29.38 -5.03
C PRO A 99 1.62 -29.50 -6.32
N GLY A 100 0.96 -29.43 -7.48
CA GLY A 100 1.59 -29.53 -8.81
C GLY A 100 1.97 -30.95 -9.25
N ARG A 101 1.99 -31.91 -8.32
CA ARG A 101 2.25 -33.33 -8.63
C ARG A 101 0.97 -34.15 -8.59
N ASP A 102 0.26 -34.09 -7.46
CA ASP A 102 -0.97 -34.84 -7.23
C ASP A 102 -2.22 -33.94 -7.36
N VAL A 103 -2.05 -32.63 -7.19
CA VAL A 103 -3.12 -31.64 -7.27
C VAL A 103 -2.76 -30.56 -8.28
N ASP A 104 -3.62 -30.40 -9.28
CA ASP A 104 -3.52 -29.31 -10.25
C ASP A 104 -3.96 -27.98 -9.61
N LEU A 105 -3.02 -27.04 -9.50
CA LEU A 105 -3.23 -25.74 -8.85
C LEU A 105 -4.17 -24.84 -9.65
N GLU A 106 -4.24 -24.99 -10.98
CA GLU A 106 -5.10 -24.17 -11.83
C GLU A 106 -6.60 -24.45 -11.59
N GLN A 107 -6.92 -25.65 -11.11
CA GLN A 107 -8.29 -26.09 -10.84
C GLN A 107 -8.77 -25.73 -9.44
N LEU A 108 -7.88 -25.22 -8.58
CA LEU A 108 -8.24 -24.88 -7.21
C LEU A 108 -9.07 -23.59 -7.15
N GLU A 109 -10.15 -23.67 -6.39
CA GLU A 109 -10.96 -22.48 -6.11
C GLU A 109 -10.17 -21.47 -5.26
N GLN A 110 -10.25 -20.21 -5.66
CA GLN A 110 -9.64 -19.08 -4.97
C GLN A 110 -10.66 -18.38 -4.08
N GLU A 111 -10.18 -17.82 -2.97
CA GLU A 111 -10.95 -16.97 -2.06
C GLU A 111 -10.18 -15.67 -1.76
N GLY A 112 -10.90 -14.65 -1.28
CA GLY A 112 -10.27 -13.44 -0.76
C GLY A 112 -9.53 -13.70 0.55
N CYS A 113 -8.68 -12.76 0.97
CA CYS A 113 -7.98 -12.86 2.25
C CYS A 113 -8.95 -12.65 3.43
N LEU A 114 -9.56 -13.74 3.95
CA LEU A 114 -10.49 -13.68 5.08
C LEU A 114 -9.80 -13.53 6.44
N ASP A 115 -8.58 -14.06 6.56
CA ASP A 115 -7.79 -14.05 7.80
C ASP A 115 -6.85 -12.83 7.90
N GLY A 116 -7.11 -11.80 7.09
CA GLY A 116 -6.30 -10.60 6.98
C GLY A 116 -5.06 -10.76 6.09
N TRP A 117 -4.15 -9.79 6.22
CA TRP A 117 -2.98 -9.65 5.36
C TRP A 117 -1.68 -9.71 6.17
N GLU A 118 -0.63 -10.17 5.50
CA GLU A 118 0.74 -10.07 5.96
C GLU A 118 1.47 -9.08 5.06
N PHE A 119 1.96 -7.99 5.65
CA PHE A 119 2.61 -6.89 4.94
C PHE A 119 4.13 -7.05 5.00
N ASN A 120 4.81 -6.75 3.90
CA ASN A 120 6.26 -6.69 3.85
C ASN A 120 6.76 -5.43 4.59
N GLN A 121 7.74 -5.61 5.48
CA GLN A 121 8.35 -4.54 6.28
C GLN A 121 9.71 -4.06 5.76
N ASP A 122 10.13 -4.46 4.55
CA ASP A 122 11.43 -4.07 3.97
C ASP A 122 11.57 -2.55 3.77
N ILE A 123 10.48 -1.88 3.38
CA ILE A 123 10.46 -0.44 3.07
C ILE A 123 9.86 0.37 4.22
N TYR A 124 8.76 -0.12 4.81
CA TYR A 124 8.01 0.56 5.86
C TYR A 124 7.94 -0.32 7.10
N LEU A 125 8.28 0.24 8.26
CA LEU A 125 8.10 -0.45 9.55
C LEU A 125 6.61 -0.59 9.89
N SER A 126 5.88 0.51 9.78
CA SER A 126 4.42 0.56 9.85
C SER A 126 3.90 1.71 9.00
N THR A 127 2.72 1.51 8.43
CA THR A 127 1.88 2.53 7.82
C THR A 127 0.48 2.41 8.39
N ILE A 128 -0.33 3.46 8.22
CA ILE A 128 -1.75 3.46 8.60
C ILE A 128 -2.43 2.20 8.05
N VAL A 129 -2.16 1.86 6.79
CA VAL A 129 -2.67 0.65 6.12
C VAL A 129 -2.35 -0.62 6.91
N THR A 130 -1.09 -0.80 7.32
CA THR A 130 -0.68 -2.00 8.07
C THR A 130 -1.28 -2.07 9.48
N GLU A 131 -1.58 -0.93 10.10
CA GLU A 131 -2.13 -0.88 11.46
C GLU A 131 -3.64 -1.08 11.49
N VAL A 132 -4.38 -0.50 10.54
CA VAL A 132 -5.84 -0.67 10.46
C VAL A 132 -6.29 -1.87 9.63
N GLY A 133 -5.38 -2.51 8.89
CA GLY A 133 -5.69 -3.69 8.08
C GLY A 133 -6.63 -3.38 6.91
N MET A 134 -6.36 -2.27 6.21
CA MET A 134 -7.06 -1.87 4.98
C MET A 134 -6.38 -2.39 3.73
#